data_AF-A0A9D3TLW9-F1
#
_entry.id   AF-A0A9D3TLW9-F1
#
_cell.length_a   1.000
_cell.length_b   1.000
_cell.length_c   1.000
_cell.angle_alpha   90.00
_cell.angle_beta   90.00
_cell.angle_gamma   90.00
#
_symmetry.space_group_name_H-M   'P 1'
#
loop_
_entity.id
_entity.type
_entity.pdbx_description
1 polymer ?
#
loop_
_entity_poly.entity_id
_entity_poly.type
_entity_poly.pdbx_seq_one_letter_code
_entity_poly.pdbx_strand_id
1 'polypeptide(L)'
;MDADELLKNAKAVANNMSEYQHNLPQDTPDDREFPEAARTELLDECEEQYEQLQQLQNEITLAESESPQNPPNQAADRASALRAELKEWLEIQPNLLSSNPEVLLAVGKEELPRLNKQLEMVLSCSQAKRDKLKEVLKSEQKWLEEKKEVLKAATEQVIVLQQENDRLSEKGVLEDMKKKVQKVKDYQDSLLETLGDILAEHFPLPVQEGNANKKKKGITTEPRADLISLHDILELLMNKFVETPHEPYVMINETFWPPYIEMLLRHGIASRHPEDCFKIRLEAFY
;
A
#
# COMPACT_ATOMS: atom_id res chain seq x y z
N MET A 1 -12.59 11.36 23.26
CA MET A 1 -13.84 11.45 24.05
C MET A 1 -13.50 12.28 25.26
N ASP A 2 -14.06 13.48 25.32
CA ASP A 2 -13.65 14.52 26.26
C ASP A 2 -14.11 14.19 27.68
N ALA A 3 -13.27 14.43 28.68
CA ALA A 3 -13.57 14.10 30.08
C ALA A 3 -14.79 14.89 30.59
N ASP A 4 -14.98 16.10 30.06
CA ASP A 4 -16.13 16.96 30.35
C ASP A 4 -17.45 16.39 29.82
N GLU A 5 -17.41 15.69 28.68
CA GLU A 5 -18.61 15.09 28.09
C GLU A 5 -19.08 13.88 28.90
N LEU A 6 -18.15 13.10 29.45
CA LEU A 6 -18.45 12.02 30.39
C LEU A 6 -19.05 12.56 31.70
N LEU A 7 -18.50 13.65 32.24
CA LEU A 7 -18.98 14.24 33.49
C LEU A 7 -20.38 14.85 33.33
N LYS A 8 -20.64 15.47 32.17
CA LYS A 8 -21.96 16.03 31.84
C LYS A 8 -23.02 14.92 31.68
N ASN A 9 -22.67 13.82 31.03
CA ASN A 9 -23.56 12.67 30.88
C ASN A 9 -23.82 11.96 32.22
N ALA A 10 -22.79 11.81 33.07
CA ALA A 10 -22.96 11.25 34.41
C ALA A 10 -23.87 12.12 35.29
N LYS A 11 -23.73 13.46 35.24
CA LYS A 11 -24.63 14.39 35.95
C LYS A 11 -26.06 14.34 35.41
N ALA A 12 -26.25 14.23 34.10
CA ALA A 12 -27.58 14.11 33.50
C ALA A 12 -28.29 12.81 33.92
N VAL A 13 -27.55 11.69 33.96
CA VAL A 13 -28.09 10.40 34.44
C VAL A 13 -28.41 10.47 35.94
N ALA A 14 -27.55 11.08 36.75
CA ALA A 14 -27.80 11.25 38.19
C ALA A 14 -29.03 12.13 38.47
N ASN A 15 -29.21 13.23 37.74
CA ASN A 15 -30.40 14.08 37.87
C ASN A 15 -31.68 13.34 37.44
N ASN A 16 -31.65 12.60 36.32
CA ASN A 16 -32.80 11.81 35.90
C ASN A 16 -33.14 10.73 36.93
N MET A 17 -32.15 10.01 37.48
CA MET A 17 -32.40 9.03 38.55
C MET A 17 -32.97 9.69 39.82
N SER A 18 -32.54 10.91 40.15
CA SER A 18 -33.08 11.68 41.28
C SER A 18 -34.53 12.15 41.03
N GLU A 19 -34.89 12.49 39.80
CA GLU A 19 -36.27 12.85 39.42
C GLU A 19 -37.22 11.65 39.51
N TYR A 20 -36.74 10.43 39.20
CA TYR A 20 -37.52 9.21 39.42
C TYR A 20 -37.62 8.82 40.91
N GLN A 21 -36.61 9.14 41.72
CA GLN A 21 -36.64 8.91 43.18
C GLN A 21 -37.68 9.76 43.93
N HIS A 22 -38.04 10.94 43.42
CA HIS A 22 -39.11 11.77 44.02
C HIS A 22 -40.53 11.37 43.59
N ASN A 23 -40.68 10.47 42.61
CA ASN A 23 -41.97 10.00 42.09
C ASN A 23 -42.27 8.53 42.43
N LEU A 24 -41.40 7.86 43.20
CA LEU A 24 -41.72 6.55 43.77
C LEU A 24 -42.71 6.75 44.92
N PRO A 25 -43.83 6.01 44.96
CA PRO A 25 -44.66 5.93 46.15
C PRO A 25 -43.77 5.55 47.33
N GLN A 26 -43.89 6.27 48.46
CA GLN A 26 -43.25 5.88 49.72
C GLN A 26 -43.48 4.37 49.94
N ASP A 27 -42.42 3.66 50.31
CA ASP A 27 -42.50 2.28 50.81
C ASP A 27 -43.57 2.25 51.91
N THR A 28 -44.75 1.76 51.53
CA THR A 28 -45.83 1.52 52.46
C THR A 28 -45.50 0.21 53.16
N PRO A 29 -45.74 0.09 54.49
CA PRO A 29 -45.40 -1.11 55.22
C PRO A 29 -46.00 -2.33 54.53
N ASP A 30 -45.11 -3.26 54.18
CA ASP A 30 -45.33 -4.69 54.05
C ASP A 30 -46.35 -5.15 55.12
N ASP A 31 -47.27 -6.05 54.76
CA ASP A 31 -48.33 -6.62 55.63
C ASP A 31 -49.71 -5.95 55.63
N ARG A 32 -50.24 -5.50 54.48
CA ARG A 32 -51.68 -5.67 54.26
C ARG A 32 -51.88 -6.99 53.51
N GLU A 33 -52.35 -7.99 54.23
CA GLU A 33 -52.84 -9.24 53.65
C GLU A 33 -53.74 -8.90 52.46
N PHE A 34 -53.44 -9.53 51.31
CA PHE A 34 -54.23 -9.34 50.10
C PHE A 34 -55.70 -9.60 50.44
N PRO A 35 -56.61 -8.63 50.23
CA PRO A 35 -57.96 -8.72 50.75
C PRO A 35 -58.61 -10.03 50.31
N GLU A 36 -59.08 -10.84 51.27
CA GLU A 36 -59.62 -12.17 50.98
C GLU A 36 -60.81 -12.09 50.01
N ALA A 37 -61.56 -10.98 50.05
CA ALA A 37 -62.61 -10.65 49.08
C ALA A 37 -62.10 -10.44 47.63
N ALA A 38 -60.94 -9.80 47.44
CA ALA A 38 -60.33 -9.63 46.12
C ALA A 38 -59.78 -10.96 45.59
N ARG A 39 -59.36 -11.86 46.49
CA ARG A 39 -58.91 -13.21 46.16
C ARG A 39 -60.05 -14.11 45.73
N THR A 40 -61.17 -14.06 46.43
CA THR A 40 -62.38 -14.80 46.04
C THR A 40 -62.91 -14.29 44.71
N GLU A 41 -62.99 -12.96 44.52
CA GLU A 41 -63.45 -12.38 43.25
C GLU A 41 -62.54 -12.76 42.07
N LEU A 42 -61.21 -12.79 42.26
CA LEU A 42 -60.30 -13.27 41.22
C LEU A 42 -60.51 -14.75 40.91
N LEU A 43 -60.77 -15.59 41.92
CA LEU A 43 -61.04 -17.01 41.70
C LEU A 43 -62.36 -17.20 40.96
N ASP A 44 -63.39 -16.43 41.31
CA ASP A 44 -64.68 -16.44 40.64
C ASP A 44 -64.55 -15.98 39.17
N GLU A 45 -63.81 -14.90 38.90
CA GLU A 45 -63.47 -14.45 37.54
C GLU A 45 -62.73 -15.56 36.76
N CYS A 46 -61.79 -16.26 37.40
CA CYS A 46 -61.05 -17.34 36.77
C CYS A 46 -61.93 -18.57 36.49
N GLU A 47 -62.86 -18.89 37.40
CA GLU A 47 -63.80 -19.99 37.26
C GLU A 47 -64.81 -19.70 36.14
N GLU A 48 -65.31 -18.46 36.05
CA GLU A 48 -66.19 -18.03 34.95
C GLU A 48 -65.48 -18.13 33.58
N GLN A 49 -64.22 -17.66 33.49
CA GLN A 49 -63.43 -17.80 32.27
C GLN A 49 -63.14 -19.27 31.91
N TYR A 50 -62.90 -20.12 32.92
CA TYR A 50 -62.68 -21.55 32.73
C TYR A 50 -63.96 -22.27 32.30
N GLU A 51 -65.12 -21.92 32.85
CA GLU A 51 -66.41 -22.46 32.43
C GLU A 51 -66.72 -22.09 30.97
N GLN A 52 -66.46 -20.84 30.56
CA GLN A 52 -66.60 -20.41 29.17
C GLN A 52 -65.68 -21.22 28.25
N LEU A 53 -64.41 -21.42 28.65
CA LEU A 53 -63.47 -22.25 27.91
C LEU A 53 -63.93 -23.71 27.82
N GLN A 54 -64.46 -24.26 28.91
CA GLN A 54 -64.95 -25.64 28.96
C GLN A 54 -66.20 -25.83 28.10
N GLN A 55 -67.11 -24.85 28.07
CA GLN A 55 -68.28 -24.86 27.18
C GLN A 55 -67.83 -24.87 25.71
N LEU A 56 -66.92 -23.97 25.33
CA LEU A 56 -66.36 -23.93 23.97
C LEU A 56 -65.65 -25.25 23.61
N GLN A 57 -64.89 -25.83 24.53
CA GLN A 57 -64.22 -27.11 24.30
C GLN A 57 -65.22 -28.26 24.11
N ASN A 58 -66.31 -28.28 24.89
CA ASN A 58 -67.38 -29.26 24.73
C ASN A 58 -68.10 -29.08 23.38
N GLU A 59 -68.37 -27.85 22.96
CA GLU A 59 -68.96 -27.54 21.65
C GLU A 59 -68.06 -27.99 20.49
N ILE A 60 -66.76 -27.73 20.57
CA ILE A 60 -65.78 -28.22 19.58
C ILE A 60 -65.81 -29.75 19.52
N THR A 61 -65.78 -30.42 20.67
CA THR A 61 -65.78 -31.90 20.75
C THR A 61 -67.07 -32.51 20.17
N LEU A 62 -68.21 -31.86 20.39
CA LEU A 62 -69.50 -32.25 19.82
C LEU A 62 -69.54 -32.02 18.31
N ALA A 63 -69.04 -30.88 17.83
CA ALA A 63 -68.94 -30.57 16.41
C ALA A 63 -67.98 -31.49 15.63
N GLU A 64 -66.93 -32.01 16.29
CA GLU A 64 -66.03 -33.03 15.73
C GLU A 64 -66.70 -34.41 15.63
N SER A 65 -67.64 -34.71 16.52
CA SER A 65 -68.39 -35.98 16.54
C SER A 65 -69.54 -35.99 15.53
N GLU A 66 -70.08 -34.83 15.17
CA GLU A 66 -71.09 -34.64 14.13
C GLU A 66 -70.44 -34.50 12.74
N SER A 67 -69.91 -35.60 12.20
CA SER A 67 -69.57 -35.68 10.78
C SER A 67 -70.65 -36.42 9.98
N PRO A 68 -71.49 -35.70 9.22
CA PRO A 68 -72.12 -36.24 8.04
C PRO A 68 -71.47 -35.63 6.79
N GLN A 69 -71.13 -36.48 5.82
CA GLN A 69 -70.79 -36.08 4.46
C GLN A 69 -71.93 -35.22 3.87
N ASN A 70 -71.71 -33.90 3.78
CA ASN A 70 -72.72 -32.95 3.31
C ASN A 70 -72.42 -32.46 1.87
N PRO A 71 -73.46 -32.17 1.06
CA PRO A 71 -73.35 -31.79 -0.36
C PRO A 71 -72.69 -30.41 -0.58
N PRO A 72 -72.13 -30.14 -1.78
CA PRO A 72 -71.25 -28.99 -2.05
C PRO A 72 -71.87 -27.60 -1.84
N ASN A 73 -73.19 -27.43 -1.95
CA ASN A 73 -73.85 -26.13 -1.69
C ASN A 73 -73.85 -25.77 -0.20
N GLN A 74 -73.86 -26.75 0.71
CA GLN A 74 -73.78 -26.50 2.16
C GLN A 74 -72.35 -26.16 2.62
N ALA A 75 -71.32 -26.49 1.82
CA ALA A 75 -69.94 -26.15 2.15
C ALA A 75 -69.66 -24.65 2.02
N ALA A 76 -70.26 -23.99 1.02
CA ALA A 76 -70.15 -22.54 0.84
C ALA A 76 -70.87 -21.78 1.97
N ASP A 77 -72.06 -22.23 2.36
CA ASP A 77 -72.83 -21.65 3.47
C ASP A 77 -72.17 -21.90 4.83
N ARG A 78 -71.56 -23.08 5.04
CA ARG A 78 -70.77 -23.35 6.26
C ARG A 78 -69.49 -22.50 6.30
N ALA A 79 -68.83 -22.30 5.16
CA ALA A 79 -67.64 -21.45 5.08
C ALA A 79 -67.95 -19.96 5.23
N SER A 80 -69.17 -19.50 4.94
CA SER A 80 -69.59 -18.14 5.24
C SER A 80 -70.00 -17.98 6.71
N ALA A 81 -70.68 -18.98 7.29
CA ALA A 81 -71.01 -19.03 8.72
C ALA A 81 -69.76 -19.05 9.60
N LEU A 82 -68.80 -19.95 9.34
CA LEU A 82 -67.53 -20.01 10.08
C LEU A 82 -66.70 -18.72 9.96
N ARG A 83 -66.79 -18.02 8.82
CA ARG A 83 -66.13 -16.71 8.65
C ARG A 83 -66.83 -15.60 9.45
N ALA A 84 -68.15 -15.68 9.61
CA ALA A 84 -68.90 -14.75 10.43
C ALA A 84 -68.59 -14.97 11.92
N GLU A 85 -68.57 -16.23 12.38
CA GLU A 85 -68.16 -16.60 13.74
C GLU A 85 -66.72 -16.18 14.02
N LEU A 86 -65.76 -16.47 13.13
CA LEU A 86 -64.37 -16.07 13.31
C LEU A 86 -64.21 -14.53 13.39
N LYS A 87 -65.05 -13.78 12.67
CA LYS A 87 -65.08 -12.32 12.76
C LYS A 87 -65.65 -11.85 14.11
N GLU A 88 -66.66 -12.53 14.62
CA GLU A 88 -67.23 -12.26 15.96
C GLU A 88 -66.21 -12.56 17.06
N TRP A 89 -65.50 -13.68 16.99
CA TRP A 89 -64.44 -14.03 17.93
C TRP A 89 -63.20 -13.11 17.86
N LEU A 90 -62.92 -12.51 16.70
CA LEU A 90 -61.85 -11.50 16.59
C LEU A 90 -62.21 -10.17 17.28
N GLU A 91 -63.50 -9.85 17.39
CA GLU A 91 -63.99 -8.66 18.10
C GLU A 91 -64.14 -8.92 19.62
N ILE A 92 -64.40 -10.17 20.01
CA ILE A 92 -64.40 -10.62 21.41
C ILE A 92 -62.95 -10.79 21.87
N GLN A 93 -62.30 -9.69 22.24
CA GLN A 93 -61.01 -9.75 22.90
C GLN A 93 -61.22 -10.26 24.34
N PRO A 94 -60.63 -11.40 24.76
CA PRO A 94 -60.73 -11.85 26.14
C PRO A 94 -60.10 -10.79 27.06
N ASN A 95 -60.77 -10.48 28.16
CA ASN A 95 -60.23 -9.58 29.17
C ASN A 95 -59.10 -10.30 29.91
N LEU A 96 -57.86 -10.07 29.45
CA LEU A 96 -56.64 -10.66 30.00
C LEU A 96 -56.28 -10.12 31.40
N LEU A 97 -56.96 -9.07 31.84
CA LEU A 97 -56.72 -8.39 33.11
C LEU A 97 -57.99 -8.43 33.96
N SER A 98 -57.83 -8.76 35.23
CA SER A 98 -58.90 -8.67 36.23
C SER A 98 -59.44 -7.24 36.30
N SER A 99 -60.75 -7.09 36.48
CA SER A 99 -61.37 -5.76 36.65
C SER A 99 -61.21 -5.23 38.07
N ASN A 100 -60.78 -6.08 39.01
CA ASN A 100 -60.61 -5.72 40.41
C ASN A 100 -59.35 -4.84 40.61
N PRO A 101 -59.50 -3.62 41.18
CA PRO A 101 -58.40 -2.68 41.34
C PRO A 101 -57.33 -3.14 42.35
N GLU A 102 -57.70 -3.93 43.37
CA GLU A 102 -56.76 -4.50 44.35
C GLU A 102 -55.91 -5.61 43.72
N VAL A 103 -56.49 -6.45 42.86
CA VAL A 103 -55.75 -7.45 42.06
C VAL A 103 -54.73 -6.75 41.14
N LEU A 104 -55.18 -5.75 40.39
CA LEU A 104 -54.32 -4.98 39.49
C LEU A 104 -53.18 -4.28 40.24
N LEU A 105 -53.46 -3.72 41.42
CA LEU A 105 -52.46 -3.05 42.25
C LEU A 105 -51.44 -4.03 42.83
N ALA A 106 -51.86 -5.22 43.27
CA ALA A 106 -50.97 -6.27 43.75
C ALA A 106 -50.05 -6.79 42.63
N VAL A 107 -50.61 -7.11 41.46
CA VAL A 107 -49.84 -7.54 40.29
C VAL A 107 -48.88 -6.43 39.85
N GLY A 108 -49.32 -5.17 39.82
CA GLY A 108 -48.46 -4.02 39.49
C GLY A 108 -47.29 -3.86 40.45
N LYS A 109 -47.51 -4.05 41.76
CA LYS A 109 -46.46 -3.98 42.79
C LYS A 109 -45.43 -5.10 42.67
N GLU A 110 -45.81 -6.26 42.16
CA GLU A 110 -44.87 -7.38 41.94
C GLU A 110 -44.15 -7.26 40.58
N GLU A 111 -44.90 -7.00 39.51
CA GLU A 111 -44.42 -7.03 38.14
C GLU A 111 -43.56 -5.82 37.77
N LEU A 112 -43.87 -4.62 38.26
CA LEU A 112 -43.09 -3.42 37.95
C LEU A 112 -41.66 -3.50 38.49
N PRO A 113 -41.40 -3.85 39.77
CA PRO A 113 -40.04 -4.04 40.25
C PRO A 113 -39.32 -5.20 39.55
N ARG A 114 -40.04 -6.29 39.20
CA ARG A 114 -39.47 -7.42 38.44
C ARG A 114 -38.98 -6.96 37.07
N LEU A 115 -39.81 -6.23 36.33
CA LEU A 115 -39.47 -5.68 35.03
C LEU A 115 -38.33 -4.65 35.15
N ASN A 116 -38.35 -3.80 36.17
CA ASN A 116 -37.29 -2.82 36.41
C ASN A 116 -35.93 -3.51 36.62
N LYS A 117 -35.88 -4.56 37.46
CA LYS A 117 -34.65 -5.37 37.67
C LYS A 117 -34.17 -6.01 36.37
N GLN A 118 -35.08 -6.54 35.55
CA GLN A 118 -34.72 -7.12 34.25
C GLN A 118 -34.16 -6.07 33.29
N LEU A 119 -34.76 -4.88 33.22
CA LEU A 119 -34.29 -3.76 32.40
C LEU A 119 -32.93 -3.25 32.86
N GLU A 120 -32.70 -3.11 34.16
CA GLU A 120 -31.41 -2.74 34.74
C GLU A 120 -30.31 -3.74 34.36
N MET A 121 -30.61 -5.04 34.44
CA MET A 121 -29.70 -6.10 33.99
C MET A 121 -29.35 -5.98 32.50
N VAL A 122 -30.36 -5.78 31.65
CA VAL A 122 -30.16 -5.62 30.19
C VAL A 122 -29.35 -4.36 29.89
N LEU A 123 -29.63 -3.26 30.59
CA LEU A 123 -28.92 -1.99 30.47
C LEU A 123 -27.44 -2.16 30.87
N SER A 124 -27.17 -2.83 32.00
CA SER A 124 -25.81 -3.13 32.46
C SER A 124 -25.05 -4.00 31.45
N CYS A 125 -25.67 -5.08 30.95
CA CYS A 125 -25.09 -5.93 29.91
C CYS A 125 -24.79 -5.15 28.63
N SER A 126 -25.70 -4.27 28.22
CA SER A 126 -25.53 -3.41 27.04
C SER A 126 -24.42 -2.39 27.24
N GLN A 127 -24.28 -1.82 28.44
CA GLN A 127 -23.20 -0.92 28.80
C GLN A 127 -21.85 -1.62 28.78
N ALA A 128 -21.72 -2.79 29.42
CA ALA A 128 -20.50 -3.58 29.42
C ALA A 128 -20.05 -3.96 28.01
N LYS A 129 -20.98 -4.36 27.14
CA LYS A 129 -20.70 -4.63 25.72
C LYS A 129 -20.19 -3.38 25.01
N ARG A 130 -20.82 -2.22 25.23
CA ARG A 130 -20.40 -0.95 24.61
C ARG A 130 -18.99 -0.56 25.04
N ASP A 131 -18.67 -0.68 26.33
CA ASP A 131 -17.35 -0.31 26.84
C ASP A 131 -16.26 -1.25 26.35
N LYS A 132 -16.55 -2.56 26.27
CA LYS A 132 -15.66 -3.52 25.64
C LYS A 132 -15.39 -3.19 24.17
N LEU A 133 -16.44 -2.84 23.41
CA LEU A 133 -16.29 -2.43 22.02
C LEU A 133 -15.47 -1.14 21.87
N LYS A 134 -15.66 -0.16 22.76
CA LYS A 134 -14.84 1.06 22.77
C LYS A 134 -13.37 0.75 23.02
N GLU A 135 -13.06 -0.20 23.88
CA GLU A 135 -11.67 -0.59 24.13
C GLU A 135 -11.06 -1.33 22.95
N VAL A 136 -11.81 -2.27 22.35
CA VAL A 136 -11.40 -2.93 21.10
C VAL A 136 -11.13 -1.90 20.00
N LEU A 137 -12.04 -0.94 19.80
CA LEU A 137 -11.89 0.13 18.81
C LEU A 137 -10.59 0.92 19.02
N LYS A 138 -10.26 1.31 20.26
CA LYS A 138 -9.00 2.01 20.56
C LYS A 138 -7.78 1.15 20.23
N SER A 139 -7.83 -0.12 20.59
CA SER A 139 -6.73 -1.06 20.32
C SER A 139 -6.54 -1.29 18.81
N GLU A 140 -7.62 -1.42 18.06
CA GLU A 140 -7.59 -1.55 16.59
C GLU A 140 -7.08 -0.28 15.92
N GLN A 141 -7.48 0.90 16.41
CA GLN A 141 -6.98 2.17 15.90
C GLN A 141 -5.46 2.30 16.09
N LYS A 142 -4.95 1.89 17.26
CA LYS A 142 -3.51 1.88 17.53
C LYS A 142 -2.78 0.90 16.60
N TRP A 143 -3.32 -0.32 16.46
CA TRP A 143 -2.79 -1.34 15.56
C TRP A 143 -2.75 -0.87 14.10
N LEU A 144 -3.78 -0.17 13.65
CA LEU A 144 -3.84 0.39 12.30
C LEU A 144 -2.71 1.41 12.08
N GLU A 145 -2.43 2.26 13.07
CA GLU A 145 -1.37 3.24 12.99
C GLU A 145 0.01 2.57 12.95
N GLU A 146 0.25 1.58 13.81
CA GLU A 146 1.46 0.76 13.77
C GLU A 146 1.64 0.08 12.41
N LYS A 147 0.56 -0.47 11.82
CA LYS A 147 0.61 -1.07 10.48
C LYS A 147 0.96 -0.08 9.38
N LYS A 148 0.48 1.17 9.47
CA LYS A 148 0.83 2.21 8.49
C LYS A 148 2.30 2.58 8.57
N GLU A 149 2.84 2.72 9.78
CA GLU A 149 4.27 3.02 9.98
C GLU A 149 5.15 1.88 9.43
N VAL A 150 4.79 0.62 9.71
CA VAL A 150 5.51 -0.54 9.13
C VAL A 150 5.41 -0.55 7.61
N LEU A 151 4.24 -0.28 7.03
CA LEU A 151 4.06 -0.21 5.58
C LEU A 151 4.92 0.90 4.97
N LYS A 152 4.97 2.07 5.60
CA LYS A 152 5.79 3.18 5.16
C LYS A 152 7.27 2.80 5.17
N ALA A 153 7.78 2.27 6.28
CA ALA A 153 9.16 1.81 6.39
C ALA A 153 9.51 0.73 5.36
N ALA A 154 8.61 -0.23 5.13
CA ALA A 154 8.81 -1.26 4.11
C ALA A 154 8.82 -0.67 2.69
N THR A 155 7.94 0.29 2.40
CA THR A 155 7.90 0.97 1.10
C THR A 155 9.19 1.76 0.85
N GLU A 156 9.68 2.47 1.86
CA GLU A 156 10.96 3.18 1.79
C GLU A 156 12.12 2.21 1.51
N GLN A 157 12.16 1.05 2.17
CA GLN A 157 13.16 0.02 1.89
C GLN A 157 13.06 -0.53 0.45
N VAL A 158 11.85 -0.76 -0.06
CA VAL A 158 11.66 -1.20 -1.44
C VAL A 158 12.19 -0.16 -2.43
N ILE A 159 11.93 1.12 -2.20
CA ILE A 159 12.45 2.20 -3.05
C ILE A 159 13.99 2.21 -3.05
N VAL A 160 14.61 2.08 -1.87
CA VAL A 160 16.08 2.02 -1.74
C VAL A 160 16.65 0.82 -2.50
N LEU A 161 16.05 -0.36 -2.32
CA LEU A 161 16.49 -1.58 -3.01
C LEU A 161 16.32 -1.49 -4.53
N GLN A 162 15.25 -0.85 -5.01
CA GLN A 162 15.05 -0.60 -6.44
C GLN A 162 16.15 0.32 -7.01
N GLN A 163 16.47 1.41 -6.32
CA GLN A 163 17.55 2.32 -6.74
C GLN A 163 18.91 1.62 -6.75
N GLU A 164 19.20 0.80 -5.74
CA GLU A 164 20.42 0.01 -5.71
C GLU A 164 20.47 -1.01 -6.84
N ASN A 165 19.37 -1.70 -7.11
CA ASN A 165 19.27 -2.62 -8.23
C ASN A 165 19.43 -1.93 -9.58
N ASP A 166 18.87 -0.73 -9.76
CA ASP A 166 19.05 0.06 -10.99
C ASP A 166 20.51 0.52 -11.18
N ARG A 167 21.20 0.86 -10.07
CA ARG A 167 22.64 1.17 -10.08
C ARG A 167 23.47 -0.05 -10.47
N LEU A 168 23.15 -1.21 -9.91
CA LEU A 168 23.84 -2.48 -10.16
C LEU A 168 23.42 -3.14 -11.47
N SER A 169 22.32 -2.69 -12.06
CA SER A 169 21.82 -3.18 -13.34
C SER A 169 22.90 -3.08 -14.41
N GLU A 170 22.90 -4.03 -15.33
CA GLU A 170 23.81 -4.07 -16.46
C GLU A 170 23.84 -2.73 -17.20
N LYS A 171 22.70 -2.04 -17.29
CA LYS A 171 22.60 -0.70 -17.88
C LYS A 171 23.35 0.36 -17.07
N GLY A 172 23.23 0.35 -15.74
CA GLY A 172 23.94 1.28 -14.85
C GLY A 172 25.45 1.09 -14.93
N VAL A 173 25.89 -0.17 -14.87
CA VAL A 173 27.31 -0.54 -15.00
C VAL A 173 27.86 -0.19 -16.38
N LEU A 174 27.09 -0.42 -17.45
CA LEU A 174 27.46 -0.10 -18.82
C LEU A 174 27.63 1.41 -19.03
N GLU A 175 26.71 2.24 -18.52
CA GLU A 175 26.81 3.69 -18.60
C GLU A 175 28.02 4.23 -17.82
N ASP A 176 28.31 3.67 -16.65
CA ASP A 176 29.51 4.04 -15.90
C ASP A 176 30.80 3.61 -16.60
N MET A 177 30.80 2.43 -17.24
CA MET A 177 31.93 2.00 -18.07
C MET A 177 32.13 2.93 -19.27
N LYS A 178 31.04 3.30 -19.95
CA LYS A 178 31.05 4.24 -21.08
C LYS A 178 31.62 5.60 -20.67
N LYS A 179 31.24 6.14 -19.51
CA LYS A 179 31.82 7.38 -18.97
C LYS A 179 33.32 7.26 -18.71
N LYS A 180 33.77 6.13 -18.15
CA LYS A 180 35.21 5.88 -17.91
C LYS A 180 35.98 5.82 -19.21
N VAL A 181 35.47 5.10 -20.21
CA VAL A 181 36.07 5.02 -21.56
C VAL A 181 36.14 6.41 -22.18
N GLN A 182 35.06 7.20 -22.12
CA GLN A 182 35.06 8.56 -22.64
C GLN A 182 36.12 9.43 -21.95
N LYS A 183 36.23 9.36 -20.62
CA LYS A 183 37.24 10.12 -19.86
C LYS A 183 38.68 9.75 -20.25
N VAL A 184 38.95 8.47 -20.49
CA VAL A 184 40.27 8.01 -20.97
C VAL A 184 40.53 8.54 -22.38
N LYS A 185 39.51 8.51 -23.25
CA LYS A 185 39.60 9.05 -24.60
C LYS A 185 39.89 10.55 -24.60
N ASP A 186 39.13 11.34 -23.83
CA ASP A 186 39.32 12.79 -23.73
C ASP A 186 40.74 13.13 -23.21
N TYR A 187 41.24 12.35 -22.25
CA TYR A 187 42.61 12.51 -21.74
C TYR A 187 43.66 12.15 -22.81
N GLN A 188 43.46 11.07 -23.55
CA GLN A 188 44.34 10.68 -24.65
C GLN A 188 44.37 11.76 -25.74
N ASP A 189 43.21 12.26 -26.16
CA ASP A 189 43.09 13.28 -27.20
C ASP A 189 43.81 14.57 -26.77
N SER A 190 43.60 15.02 -25.52
CA SER A 190 44.29 16.20 -24.97
C SER A 190 45.81 16.01 -24.86
N LEU A 191 46.27 14.80 -24.51
CA LEU A 191 47.69 14.48 -24.45
C LEU A 191 48.33 14.49 -25.85
N LEU A 192 47.64 13.94 -26.85
CA LEU A 192 48.08 13.92 -28.24
C LEU A 192 48.10 15.32 -28.85
N GLU A 193 47.11 16.15 -28.54
CA GLU A 193 47.06 17.57 -28.93
C GLU A 193 48.27 18.33 -28.34
N THR A 194 48.51 18.20 -27.03
CA THR A 194 49.66 18.84 -26.37
C THR A 194 51.00 18.37 -26.96
N LEU A 195 51.13 17.08 -27.27
CA LEU A 195 52.32 16.54 -27.92
C LEU A 195 52.48 17.10 -29.34
N GLY A 196 51.38 17.18 -30.11
CA GLY A 196 51.36 17.80 -31.44
C GLY A 196 51.85 19.24 -31.41
N ASP A 197 51.34 20.05 -30.46
CA ASP A 197 51.74 21.46 -30.29
C ASP A 197 53.25 21.58 -29.99
N ILE A 198 53.77 20.79 -29.05
CA ILE A 198 55.20 20.76 -28.69
C ILE A 198 56.06 20.37 -29.90
N LEU A 199 55.63 19.37 -30.66
CA LEU A 199 56.37 18.90 -31.84
C LEU A 199 56.35 19.93 -32.97
N ALA A 200 55.23 20.62 -33.19
CA ALA A 200 55.12 21.67 -34.18
C ALA A 200 56.00 22.89 -33.85
N GLU A 201 56.10 23.25 -32.57
CA GLU A 201 56.92 24.38 -32.10
C GLU A 201 58.43 24.09 -32.18
N HIS A 202 58.86 22.89 -31.76
CA HIS A 202 60.29 22.57 -31.62
C HIS A 202 60.89 21.78 -32.78
N PHE A 203 60.07 21.10 -33.59
CA PHE A 203 60.51 20.29 -34.73
C PHE A 203 59.74 20.69 -36.01
N PRO A 204 59.85 21.95 -36.47
CA PRO A 204 59.25 22.37 -37.72
C PRO A 204 59.92 21.67 -38.91
N LEU A 205 59.11 21.34 -39.93
CA LEU A 205 59.64 20.86 -41.19
C LEU A 205 60.60 21.91 -41.79
N PRO A 206 61.63 21.48 -42.54
CA PRO A 206 62.51 22.42 -43.24
C PRO A 206 61.69 23.29 -44.21
N VAL A 207 61.40 24.53 -43.82
CA VAL A 207 60.88 25.54 -44.74
C VAL A 207 62.00 25.82 -45.74
N GLN A 208 61.76 25.57 -47.04
CA GLN A 208 62.61 26.14 -48.08
C GLN A 208 62.44 27.66 -48.04
N GLU A 209 63.25 28.33 -47.22
CA GLU A 209 63.48 29.76 -47.39
C GLU A 209 64.20 29.96 -48.73
N GLY A 210 63.46 30.53 -49.68
CA GLY A 210 64.04 31.06 -50.90
C GLY A 210 65.00 32.20 -50.56
N ASN A 211 66.30 31.92 -50.56
CA ASN A 211 67.34 32.94 -50.58
C ASN A 211 68.00 32.98 -51.96
N ALA A 212 67.65 34.02 -52.71
CA ALA A 212 68.32 34.43 -53.92
C ALA A 212 69.83 34.65 -53.68
N ASN A 213 70.61 34.37 -54.73
CA ASN A 213 72.02 34.74 -54.95
C ASN A 213 73.09 33.82 -54.37
N LYS A 214 73.51 32.81 -55.13
CA LYS A 214 74.72 32.89 -56.00
C LYS A 214 74.93 31.58 -56.77
N LYS A 215 75.13 31.74 -58.08
CA LYS A 215 75.44 30.70 -59.07
C LYS A 215 76.54 29.74 -58.61
N LYS A 216 76.25 28.43 -58.61
CA LYS A 216 77.19 27.38 -59.01
C LYS A 216 76.44 26.14 -59.49
N LYS A 217 76.83 25.68 -60.69
CA LYS A 217 76.28 24.53 -61.42
C LYS A 217 76.49 23.22 -60.66
N GLY A 218 75.48 22.35 -60.72
CA GLY A 218 75.65 20.90 -60.60
C GLY A 218 74.58 20.22 -59.74
N ILE A 219 73.69 19.48 -60.40
CA ILE A 219 72.70 18.50 -59.88
C ILE A 219 71.35 19.09 -59.48
N THR A 220 70.39 18.89 -60.38
CA THR A 220 68.93 18.93 -60.19
C THR A 220 68.55 18.17 -58.92
N THR A 221 68.15 18.92 -57.89
CA THR A 221 67.49 18.36 -56.71
C THR A 221 66.03 18.73 -56.85
N GLU A 222 65.19 17.74 -57.16
CA GLU A 222 63.75 17.89 -57.26
C GLU A 222 63.16 18.44 -55.96
N PRO A 223 62.04 19.17 -56.00
CA PRO A 223 61.37 19.64 -54.79
C PRO A 223 60.95 18.40 -53.99
N ARG A 224 61.45 18.24 -52.75
CA ARG A 224 60.87 17.30 -51.79
C ARG A 224 59.51 17.84 -51.36
N ALA A 225 58.54 17.71 -52.26
CA ALA A 225 57.13 17.90 -51.98
C ALA A 225 56.67 16.66 -51.20
N ASP A 226 55.96 16.89 -50.10
CA ASP A 226 55.26 15.90 -49.28
C ASP A 226 56.11 15.19 -48.20
N LEU A 227 57.01 15.92 -47.54
CA LEU A 227 57.57 15.46 -46.24
C LEU A 227 56.49 15.51 -45.15
N ILE A 228 56.31 14.40 -44.45
CA ILE A 228 55.38 14.32 -43.30
C ILE A 228 56.04 14.86 -42.01
N SER A 229 55.24 15.44 -41.13
CA SER A 229 55.73 16.00 -39.87
C SER A 229 56.18 14.89 -38.91
N LEU A 230 56.96 15.25 -37.89
CA LEU A 230 57.35 14.30 -36.84
C LEU A 230 56.13 13.76 -36.08
N HIS A 231 55.10 14.59 -35.92
CA HIS A 231 53.82 14.19 -35.33
C HIS A 231 53.17 13.06 -36.14
N ASP A 232 53.05 13.23 -37.46
CA ASP A 232 52.45 12.22 -38.34
C ASP A 232 53.25 10.90 -38.36
N ILE A 233 54.59 10.99 -38.28
CA ILE A 233 55.46 9.82 -38.17
C ILE A 233 55.18 9.05 -36.88
N LEU A 234 55.09 9.76 -35.74
CA LEU A 234 54.80 9.16 -34.44
C LEU A 234 53.38 8.60 -34.38
N GLU A 235 52.39 9.31 -34.91
CA GLU A 235 51.01 8.85 -35.01
C GLU A 235 50.92 7.55 -35.82
N LEU A 236 51.59 7.48 -36.98
CA LEU A 236 51.62 6.27 -37.80
C LEU A 236 52.27 5.07 -37.07
N LEU A 237 53.35 5.32 -36.33
CA LEU A 237 54.02 4.30 -35.52
C LEU A 237 53.16 3.82 -34.34
N MET A 238 52.51 4.75 -33.64
CA MET A 238 51.61 4.44 -32.51
C MET A 238 50.36 3.68 -32.98
N ASN A 239 49.71 4.14 -34.04
CA ASN A 239 48.53 3.48 -34.60
C ASN A 239 48.89 2.07 -35.08
N LYS A 240 50.03 1.89 -35.75
CA LYS A 240 50.50 0.55 -36.17
C LYS A 240 50.84 -0.37 -35.02
N PHE A 241 51.40 0.18 -33.94
CA PHE A 241 51.69 -0.58 -32.73
C PHE A 241 50.41 -1.06 -32.03
N VAL A 242 49.36 -0.23 -31.99
CA VAL A 242 48.09 -0.54 -31.34
C VAL A 242 47.17 -1.43 -32.20
N GLU A 243 47.04 -1.13 -33.50
CA GLU A 243 46.13 -1.85 -34.42
C GLU A 243 46.65 -3.24 -34.79
N THR A 244 47.97 -3.37 -34.96
CA THR A 244 48.62 -4.59 -35.44
C THR A 244 49.81 -4.98 -34.56
N PRO A 245 49.57 -5.40 -33.29
CA PRO A 245 50.66 -5.71 -32.35
C PRO A 245 51.54 -6.89 -32.81
N HIS A 246 51.00 -7.76 -33.66
CA HIS A 246 51.73 -8.89 -34.24
C HIS A 246 52.68 -8.50 -35.39
N GLU A 247 52.47 -7.33 -36.00
CA GLU A 247 53.31 -6.78 -37.09
C GLU A 247 53.44 -5.25 -36.97
N PRO A 248 54.16 -4.73 -35.96
CA PRO A 248 54.17 -3.30 -35.63
C PRO A 248 55.14 -2.48 -36.49
N TYR A 249 55.48 -2.95 -37.69
CA TYR A 249 56.51 -2.33 -38.54
C TYR A 249 55.88 -1.41 -39.60
N VAL A 250 56.51 -0.25 -39.76
CA VAL A 250 56.18 0.76 -40.77
C VAL A 250 57.33 0.84 -41.77
N MET A 251 56.99 0.87 -43.06
CA MET A 251 57.96 1.10 -44.13
C MET A 251 58.38 2.57 -44.17
N ILE A 252 59.68 2.82 -44.25
CA ILE A 252 60.26 4.14 -44.48
C ILE A 252 60.18 4.43 -45.98
N ASN A 253 59.38 5.42 -46.32
CA ASN A 253 59.16 5.87 -47.70
C ASN A 253 59.91 7.19 -47.95
N GLU A 254 59.88 7.70 -49.19
CA GLU A 254 60.48 8.98 -49.57
C GLU A 254 59.88 10.20 -48.85
N THR A 255 58.70 10.05 -48.25
CA THR A 255 57.97 11.06 -47.47
C THR A 255 58.54 11.26 -46.05
N PHE A 256 59.33 10.32 -45.53
CA PHE A 256 59.91 10.42 -44.20
C PHE A 256 61.18 11.27 -44.22
N TRP A 257 61.28 12.25 -43.32
CA TRP A 257 62.48 13.04 -43.22
C TRP A 257 63.59 12.26 -42.50
N PRO A 258 64.75 11.97 -43.14
CA PRO A 258 65.78 11.11 -42.54
C PRO A 258 66.29 11.56 -41.16
N PRO A 259 66.46 12.87 -40.86
CA PRO A 259 66.83 13.33 -39.52
C PRO A 259 65.84 12.95 -38.43
N TYR A 260 64.53 12.95 -38.71
CA TYR A 260 63.51 12.51 -37.75
C TYR A 260 63.61 11.01 -37.48
N ILE A 261 63.83 10.21 -38.52
CA ILE A 261 64.05 8.77 -38.36
C ILE A 261 65.30 8.49 -37.51
N GLU A 262 66.43 9.12 -37.83
CA GLU A 262 67.67 8.93 -37.08
C GLU A 262 67.56 9.43 -35.63
N MET A 263 66.82 10.51 -35.39
CA MET A 263 66.55 10.98 -34.04
C MET A 263 65.74 9.95 -33.23
N LEU A 264 64.65 9.41 -33.80
CA LEU A 264 63.84 8.40 -33.13
C LEU A 264 64.65 7.14 -32.81
N LEU A 265 65.51 6.70 -33.74
CA LEU A 265 66.40 5.54 -33.54
C LEU A 265 67.47 5.81 -32.48
N ARG A 266 68.11 6.99 -32.49
CA ARG A 266 69.19 7.34 -31.57
C ARG A 266 68.71 7.51 -30.13
N HIS A 267 67.49 8.01 -29.94
CA HIS A 267 66.89 8.17 -28.62
C HIS A 267 66.16 6.91 -28.15
N GLY A 268 66.22 5.81 -28.91
CA GLY A 268 65.59 4.54 -28.55
C GLY A 268 64.06 4.58 -28.54
N ILE A 269 63.46 5.55 -29.25
CA ILE A 269 62.00 5.68 -29.37
C ILE A 269 61.48 4.69 -30.43
N ALA A 270 62.28 4.42 -31.46
CA ALA A 270 62.00 3.44 -32.50
C ALA A 270 63.16 2.46 -32.67
N SER A 271 62.85 1.25 -33.14
CA SER A 271 63.84 0.21 -33.47
C SER A 271 63.65 -0.31 -34.90
N ARG A 272 64.76 -0.62 -35.59
CA ARG A 272 64.74 -1.15 -36.97
C ARG A 272 64.42 -2.66 -36.97
N HIS A 273 63.83 -3.14 -38.07
CA HIS A 273 63.62 -4.57 -38.27
C HIS A 273 64.99 -5.29 -38.40
N PRO A 274 65.17 -6.46 -37.77
CA PRO A 274 66.45 -7.20 -37.81
C PRO A 274 66.91 -7.57 -39.23
N GLU A 275 65.97 -7.80 -40.14
CA GLU A 275 66.25 -8.25 -41.51
C GLU A 275 65.99 -7.18 -42.59
N ASP A 276 65.30 -6.08 -42.25
CA ASP A 276 64.88 -5.07 -43.23
C ASP A 276 65.17 -3.65 -42.70
N CYS A 277 66.17 -2.99 -43.27
CA CYS A 277 66.60 -1.68 -42.81
C CYS A 277 65.62 -0.55 -43.16
N PHE A 278 64.63 -0.80 -44.01
CA PHE A 278 63.56 0.14 -44.37
C PHE A 278 62.31 -0.02 -43.50
N LYS A 279 62.32 -0.93 -42.52
CA LYS A 279 61.23 -1.11 -41.56
C LYS A 279 61.63 -0.59 -40.18
N ILE A 280 60.78 0.25 -39.60
CA ILE A 280 60.90 0.71 -38.21
C ILE A 280 59.63 0.40 -37.43
N ARG A 281 59.78 0.15 -36.14
CA ARG A 281 58.66 0.02 -35.20
C ARG A 281 58.89 0.92 -34.00
N LEU A 282 57.81 1.26 -33.31
CA LEU A 282 57.91 1.91 -32.01
C LEU A 282 58.50 0.92 -30.99
N GLU A 283 59.38 1.41 -30.12
CA GLU A 283 59.85 0.63 -28.98
C GLU A 283 58.70 0.47 -27.97
N ALA A 284 58.66 -0.67 -27.28
CA ALA A 284 57.59 -0.94 -26.34
C ALA A 284 57.84 -0.19 -25.01
N PHE A 285 56.98 0.79 -24.71
CA PHE A 285 56.97 1.54 -23.45
C PHE A 285 55.96 0.88 -22.49
N TYR A 286 56.41 -0.09 -21.69
CA TYR A 286 55.63 -0.75 -20.63
C TYR A 286 56.08 -0.35 -19.23
#